data_AF-A0A517U234-F1
#
_entry.id   AF-A0A517U234-F1
#
_cell.length_a   1.000
_cell.length_b   1.000
_cell.length_c   1.000
_cell.angle_alpha   90.00
_cell.angle_beta   90.00
_cell.angle_gamma   90.00
#
_symmetry.space_group_name_H-M   'P 1'
#
loop_
_entity.id
_entity.type
_entity.pdbx_description
1 polymer ?
#
loop_
_entity_poly.entity_id
_entity_poly.type
_entity_poly.pdbx_seq_one_letter_code
_entity_poly.pdbx_strand_id
1 'polypeptide(L)'
;MTPTTVRKIIKSYDDPLALVWIRAAKEMGIRIVRSAEVNASWDGAGVLTIGTPETLDLDDSLAQMILHEVCHALCEGPDSLTKQDWGLDNFNPAKRVHEHACLRLQAALADQQGMRAFFASTTMFRAYYDRLPADPLADGDDPAIALARAGWQRAQGGPWSAPLREALERTALIARALRGATTDDSLWHGQPTAR
;
A
#
# COMPACT_ATOMS: atom_id res chain seq x y z
N MET A 1 -9.63 45.88 23.99
CA MET A 1 -9.34 44.65 23.24
C MET A 1 -9.04 43.56 24.24
N THR A 2 -9.94 42.62 24.43
CA THR A 2 -9.73 41.46 25.31
C THR A 2 -8.79 40.48 24.60
N PRO A 3 -7.74 39.96 25.24
CA PRO A 3 -6.87 38.99 24.60
C PRO A 3 -7.68 37.72 24.33
N THR A 4 -7.78 37.33 23.06
CA THR A 4 -8.39 36.06 22.69
C THR A 4 -7.48 34.96 23.23
N THR A 5 -7.89 34.30 24.30
CA THR A 5 -7.18 33.14 24.84
C THR A 5 -7.26 32.03 23.80
N VAL A 6 -6.13 31.77 23.12
CA VAL A 6 -6.02 30.65 22.18
C VAL A 6 -6.21 29.36 22.98
N ARG A 7 -7.24 28.59 22.61
CA ARG A 7 -7.53 27.28 23.22
C ARG A 7 -6.31 26.36 23.05
N LYS A 8 -5.86 25.73 24.14
CA LYS A 8 -4.81 24.71 24.10
C LYS A 8 -5.31 23.43 23.41
N ILE A 9 -4.60 22.98 22.38
CA ILE A 9 -4.85 21.69 21.72
C ILE A 9 -4.17 20.59 22.54
N ILE A 10 -4.92 19.55 22.92
CA ILE A 10 -4.45 18.41 23.73
C ILE A 10 -4.42 17.08 22.97
N LYS A 11 -5.16 16.99 21.86
CA LYS A 11 -5.25 15.82 20.98
C LYS A 11 -5.41 16.32 19.54
N SER A 12 -4.74 15.68 18.61
CA SER A 12 -4.96 15.81 17.17
C SER A 12 -5.95 14.73 16.69
N TYR A 13 -6.59 14.98 15.56
CA TYR A 13 -7.25 13.94 14.78
C TYR A 13 -6.29 13.48 13.71
N ASP A 14 -6.19 12.17 13.52
CA ASP A 14 -5.40 11.52 12.48
C ASP A 14 -6.30 10.53 11.75
N ASP A 15 -6.02 10.28 10.46
CA ASP A 15 -6.75 9.27 9.69
C ASP A 15 -6.58 7.88 10.33
N PRO A 16 -7.67 7.22 10.76
CA PRO A 16 -7.60 5.89 11.36
C PRO A 16 -6.91 4.85 10.47
N LEU A 17 -7.07 4.93 9.15
CA LEU A 17 -6.42 3.99 8.24
C LEU A 17 -4.90 4.24 8.17
N ALA A 18 -4.48 5.50 8.11
CA ALA A 18 -3.08 5.88 8.20
C ALA A 18 -2.42 5.33 9.48
N LEU A 19 -3.08 5.44 10.64
CA LEU A 19 -2.57 4.91 11.91
C LEU A 19 -2.32 3.39 11.86
N VAL A 20 -3.24 2.64 11.24
CA VAL A 20 -3.10 1.18 11.06
C VAL A 20 -1.86 0.85 10.25
N TRP A 21 -1.68 1.49 9.10
CA TRP A 21 -0.59 1.17 8.18
C TRP A 21 0.76 1.72 8.63
N ILE A 22 0.82 2.87 9.31
CA ILE A 22 2.06 3.36 9.94
C ILE A 22 2.51 2.40 11.05
N ARG A 23 1.59 1.87 11.86
CA ARG A 23 1.93 0.86 12.86
C ARG A 23 2.47 -0.41 12.22
N ALA A 24 1.80 -0.91 11.18
CA ALA A 24 2.24 -2.11 10.46
C ALA A 24 3.63 -1.92 9.84
N ALA A 25 3.87 -0.78 9.17
CA ALA A 25 5.18 -0.43 8.63
C ALA A 25 6.25 -0.42 9.74
N LYS A 26 5.96 0.18 10.89
CA LYS A 26 6.88 0.19 12.03
C LYS A 26 7.21 -1.22 12.53
N GLU A 27 6.23 -2.10 12.61
CA GLU A 27 6.42 -3.52 13.00
C GLU A 27 7.24 -4.30 11.95
N MET A 28 7.22 -3.86 10.69
CA MET A 28 8.10 -4.37 9.61
C MET A 28 9.51 -3.77 9.63
N GLY A 29 9.80 -2.82 10.53
CA GLY A 29 11.08 -2.11 10.59
C GLY A 29 11.17 -0.88 9.68
N ILE A 30 10.03 -0.41 9.15
CA ILE A 30 9.93 0.73 8.23
C ILE A 30 9.38 1.95 8.97
N ARG A 31 10.15 3.04 8.95
CA ARG A 31 9.70 4.36 9.40
C ARG A 31 9.11 5.13 8.22
N ILE A 32 7.86 5.54 8.35
CA ILE A 32 7.18 6.39 7.35
C ILE A 32 7.53 7.86 7.59
N VAL A 33 7.95 8.54 6.54
CA VAL A 33 8.14 10.01 6.48
C VAL A 33 7.28 10.58 5.35
N ARG A 34 6.74 11.79 5.54
CA ARG A 34 5.94 12.48 4.52
C ARG A 34 6.74 13.64 3.94
N SER A 35 6.80 13.76 2.62
CA SER A 35 7.52 14.84 1.91
C SER A 35 6.79 15.23 0.63
N ALA A 36 6.83 16.49 0.23
CA ALA A 36 6.28 16.95 -1.05
C ALA A 36 7.27 16.76 -2.22
N GLU A 37 8.47 16.23 -1.97
CA GLU A 37 9.56 16.16 -2.95
C GLU A 37 9.62 14.83 -3.72
N VAL A 38 8.91 13.80 -3.25
CA VAL A 38 8.90 12.46 -3.85
C VAL A 38 7.49 11.88 -3.84
N ASN A 39 7.20 10.97 -4.79
CA ASN A 39 5.97 10.19 -4.73
C ASN A 39 6.10 9.05 -3.69
N ALA A 40 7.09 8.19 -3.87
CA ALA A 40 7.59 7.26 -2.88
C ALA A 40 9.09 7.08 -3.08
N SER A 41 9.84 6.92 -1.98
CA SER A 41 11.26 6.59 -2.04
C SER A 41 11.73 5.85 -0.80
N TRP A 42 12.49 4.79 -1.02
CA TRP A 42 13.12 3.98 0.01
C TRP A 42 14.61 4.30 0.09
N ASP A 43 15.10 4.56 1.31
CA ASP A 43 16.48 5.00 1.52
C ASP A 43 17.52 3.86 1.60
N GLY A 44 17.09 2.59 1.59
CA GLY A 44 18.00 1.46 1.82
C GLY A 44 18.35 1.23 3.29
N ALA A 45 17.74 1.96 4.23
CA ALA A 45 18.19 2.02 5.62
C ALA A 45 17.06 2.12 6.66
N GLY A 46 15.81 1.90 6.28
CA GLY A 46 14.68 1.87 7.22
C GLY A 46 13.67 2.99 7.06
N VAL A 47 13.87 3.94 6.14
CA VAL A 47 12.95 5.06 5.92
C VAL A 47 12.28 4.94 4.56
N LEU A 48 10.95 4.88 4.60
CA LEU A 48 10.10 5.03 3.43
C LEU A 48 9.49 6.43 3.44
N THR A 49 9.89 7.26 2.48
CA THR A 49 9.34 8.60 2.29
C THR A 49 8.21 8.54 1.28
N ILE A 50 7.03 9.05 1.62
CA ILE A 50 5.83 9.05 0.76
C ILE A 50 5.34 10.50 0.59
N GLY A 51 4.87 10.83 -0.61
CA GLY A 51 4.29 12.11 -1.00
C GLY A 51 3.30 12.67 0.02
N THR A 52 3.27 13.97 0.28
CA THR A 52 2.18 14.57 1.07
C THR A 52 0.86 14.51 0.27
N PRO A 53 -0.32 14.60 0.92
CA PRO A 53 -1.60 14.48 0.21
C PRO A 53 -1.77 15.41 -1.00
N GLU A 54 -1.11 16.57 -0.98
CA GLU A 54 -1.15 17.56 -2.07
C GLU A 54 -0.36 17.12 -3.32
N THR A 55 0.45 16.06 -3.20
CA THR A 55 1.34 15.55 -4.27
C THR A 55 0.94 14.18 -4.79
N LEU A 56 -0.05 13.53 -4.15
CA LEU A 56 -0.58 12.23 -4.55
C LEU A 56 -1.89 12.41 -5.34
N ASP A 57 -2.33 11.37 -6.03
CA ASP A 57 -3.63 11.39 -6.70
C ASP A 57 -4.76 11.49 -5.65
N LEU A 58 -5.89 12.11 -5.99
CA LEU A 58 -6.96 12.39 -5.02
C LEU A 58 -7.60 11.12 -4.43
N ASP A 59 -7.44 9.99 -5.11
CA ASP A 59 -7.87 8.66 -4.69
C ASP A 59 -6.72 7.80 -4.13
N ASP A 60 -5.56 8.39 -3.86
CA ASP A 60 -4.49 7.76 -3.08
C ASP A 60 -4.72 7.91 -1.58
N SER A 61 -4.63 6.79 -0.87
CA SER A 61 -4.48 6.75 0.58
C SER A 61 -3.03 6.41 0.96
N LEU A 62 -2.59 6.86 2.14
CA LEU A 62 -1.29 6.44 2.68
C LEU A 62 -1.19 4.92 2.83
N ALA A 63 -2.31 4.24 3.07
CA ALA A 63 -2.37 2.77 3.12
C ALA A 63 -2.07 2.10 1.78
N GLN A 64 -2.65 2.60 0.68
CA GLN A 64 -2.31 2.12 -0.67
C GLN A 64 -0.82 2.27 -0.95
N MET A 65 -0.26 3.44 -0.64
CA MET A 65 1.16 3.72 -0.85
C MET A 65 2.06 2.80 -0.02
N ILE A 66 1.76 2.59 1.26
CA ILE A 66 2.55 1.68 2.10
C ILE A 66 2.44 0.23 1.59
N LEU A 67 1.23 -0.25 1.26
CA LEU A 67 1.06 -1.60 0.74
C LEU A 67 1.85 -1.81 -0.56
N HIS A 68 1.79 -0.83 -1.47
CA HIS A 68 2.50 -0.87 -2.74
C HIS A 68 4.02 -1.02 -2.54
N GLU A 69 4.61 -0.16 -1.71
CA GLU A 69 6.04 -0.19 -1.44
C GLU A 69 6.48 -1.46 -0.70
N VAL A 70 5.65 -1.97 0.21
CA VAL A 70 5.89 -3.27 0.84
C VAL A 70 5.83 -4.41 -0.18
N CYS A 71 4.94 -4.36 -1.17
CA CYS A 71 4.88 -5.34 -2.24
C CYS A 71 6.14 -5.30 -3.12
N HIS A 72 6.70 -4.11 -3.40
CA HIS A 72 8.01 -4.01 -4.05
C HIS A 72 9.09 -4.73 -3.25
N ALA A 73 9.28 -4.36 -1.98
CA ALA A 73 10.29 -4.99 -1.13
C ALA A 73 10.14 -6.53 -1.06
N LEU A 74 8.90 -7.04 -0.99
CA LEU A 74 8.62 -8.47 -1.00
C LEU A 74 8.94 -9.14 -2.33
N CYS A 75 8.62 -8.52 -3.46
CA CYS A 75 8.93 -9.05 -4.79
C CYS A 75 10.44 -9.08 -5.04
N GLU A 76 11.14 -7.98 -4.76
CA GLU A 76 12.59 -7.85 -4.94
C GLU A 76 13.38 -8.71 -3.94
N GLY A 77 12.81 -8.97 -2.76
CA GLY A 77 13.37 -9.87 -1.75
C GLY A 77 14.37 -9.20 -0.80
N PRO A 78 14.93 -9.94 0.18
CA PRO A 78 15.65 -9.36 1.31
C PRO A 78 16.86 -8.50 0.95
N ASP A 79 17.58 -8.84 -0.10
CA ASP A 79 18.76 -8.09 -0.55
C ASP A 79 18.42 -6.69 -1.09
N SER A 80 17.13 -6.43 -1.39
CA SER A 80 16.65 -5.10 -1.79
C SER A 80 16.57 -4.11 -0.64
N LEU A 81 16.44 -4.59 0.60
CA LEU A 81 16.20 -3.73 1.76
C LEU A 81 17.37 -2.78 2.03
N THR A 82 18.58 -3.11 1.58
CA THR A 82 19.78 -2.27 1.73
C THR A 82 20.07 -1.40 0.50
N LYS A 83 19.20 -1.43 -0.51
CA LYS A 83 19.37 -0.68 -1.76
C LYS A 83 18.34 0.44 -1.82
N GLN A 84 18.77 1.61 -2.31
CA GLN A 84 17.86 2.70 -2.60
C GLN A 84 16.75 2.24 -3.55
N ASP A 85 15.50 2.61 -3.28
CA ASP A 85 14.31 2.29 -4.07
C ASP A 85 14.25 0.79 -4.46
N TRP A 86 14.58 -0.07 -3.49
CA TRP A 86 14.60 -1.53 -3.61
C TRP A 86 15.62 -2.07 -4.64
N GLY A 87 16.52 -1.21 -5.12
CA GLY A 87 17.45 -1.51 -6.21
C GLY A 87 16.83 -1.41 -7.60
N LEU A 88 15.63 -0.82 -7.72
CA LEU A 88 14.96 -0.60 -8.99
C LEU A 88 15.47 0.68 -9.66
N ASP A 89 15.87 0.56 -10.92
CA ASP A 89 16.32 1.70 -11.73
C ASP A 89 15.17 2.18 -12.64
N ASN A 90 14.83 3.47 -12.55
CA ASN A 90 13.80 4.13 -13.34
C ASN A 90 14.07 4.12 -14.85
N PHE A 91 15.32 3.96 -15.28
CA PHE A 91 15.69 3.93 -16.70
C PHE A 91 15.73 2.51 -17.29
N ASN A 92 15.54 1.48 -16.46
CA ASN A 92 15.58 0.10 -16.91
C ASN A 92 14.20 -0.34 -17.46
N PRO A 93 14.10 -0.78 -18.74
CA PRO A 93 12.84 -1.29 -19.30
C PRO A 93 12.25 -2.48 -18.52
N ALA A 94 13.09 -3.26 -17.82
CA ALA A 94 12.65 -4.35 -16.96
C ALA A 94 11.79 -3.87 -15.78
N LYS A 95 11.89 -2.59 -15.38
CA LYS A 95 11.09 -1.99 -14.29
C LYS A 95 9.61 -2.32 -14.40
N ARG A 96 9.06 -2.31 -15.62
CA ARG A 96 7.64 -2.63 -15.84
C ARG A 96 7.24 -4.02 -15.31
N VAL A 97 8.12 -5.02 -15.42
CA VAL A 97 7.86 -6.38 -14.91
C VAL A 97 7.82 -6.37 -13.38
N HIS A 98 8.71 -5.61 -12.74
CA HIS A 98 8.75 -5.46 -11.28
C HIS A 98 7.51 -4.71 -10.75
N GLU A 99 7.10 -3.63 -11.42
CA GLU A 99 5.84 -2.92 -11.15
C GLU A 99 4.64 -3.86 -11.27
N HIS A 100 4.57 -4.62 -12.36
CA HIS A 100 3.50 -5.59 -12.59
C HIS A 100 3.47 -6.71 -11.54
N ALA A 101 4.64 -7.12 -11.03
CA ALA A 101 4.75 -8.13 -9.98
C ALA A 101 4.26 -7.60 -8.64
N CYS A 102 4.67 -6.38 -8.29
CA CYS A 102 4.18 -5.64 -7.14
C CYS A 102 2.64 -5.54 -7.18
N LEU A 103 2.08 -5.12 -8.31
CA LEU A 103 0.64 -4.99 -8.51
C LEU A 103 -0.14 -6.32 -8.41
N ARG A 104 0.42 -7.41 -8.94
CA ARG A 104 -0.16 -8.76 -8.79
C ARG A 104 -0.18 -9.19 -7.32
N LEU A 105 0.92 -8.97 -6.60
CA LEU A 105 1.01 -9.29 -5.18
C LEU A 105 0.04 -8.44 -4.35
N GLN A 106 -0.02 -7.14 -4.63
CA GLN A 106 -0.94 -6.19 -4.00
C GLN A 106 -2.40 -6.61 -4.18
N ALA A 107 -2.79 -7.00 -5.41
CA ALA A 107 -4.12 -7.55 -5.67
C ALA A 107 -4.38 -8.82 -4.86
N ALA A 108 -3.47 -9.80 -4.91
CA ALA A 108 -3.64 -11.07 -4.21
C ALA A 108 -3.75 -10.90 -2.68
N LEU A 109 -2.99 -9.98 -2.09
CA LEU A 109 -3.08 -9.65 -0.67
C LEU A 109 -4.40 -8.94 -0.33
N ALA A 110 -4.81 -7.97 -1.14
CA ALA A 110 -6.07 -7.25 -0.95
C ALA A 110 -7.29 -8.19 -1.09
N ASP A 111 -7.23 -9.18 -1.98
CA ASP A 111 -8.29 -10.19 -2.17
C ASP A 111 -8.59 -11.01 -0.94
N GLN A 112 -7.60 -11.25 -0.07
CA GLN A 112 -7.80 -11.99 1.18
C GLN A 112 -8.91 -11.38 2.04
N GLN A 113 -9.15 -10.08 1.89
CA GLN A 113 -10.19 -9.34 2.60
C GLN A 113 -11.25 -8.74 1.67
N GLY A 114 -11.23 -9.10 0.38
CA GLY A 114 -12.11 -8.52 -0.65
C GLY A 114 -11.82 -7.04 -0.94
N MET A 115 -10.65 -6.51 -0.58
CA MET A 115 -10.32 -5.08 -0.68
C MET A 115 -9.62 -4.70 -1.99
N ARG A 116 -9.71 -5.52 -3.04
CA ARG A 116 -8.98 -5.30 -4.32
C ARG A 116 -9.26 -3.93 -4.93
N ALA A 117 -10.53 -3.51 -4.97
CA ALA A 117 -10.91 -2.24 -5.55
C ALA A 117 -10.36 -1.05 -4.74
N PHE A 118 -10.42 -1.13 -3.41
CA PHE A 118 -9.86 -0.11 -2.51
C PHE A 118 -8.35 0.05 -2.70
N PHE A 119 -7.62 -1.07 -2.80
CA PHE A 119 -6.18 -1.06 -2.97
C PHE A 119 -5.74 -1.05 -4.45
N ALA A 120 -6.57 -0.61 -5.39
CA ALA A 120 -6.14 -0.48 -6.78
C ALA A 120 -5.07 0.62 -6.93
N SER A 121 -4.16 0.44 -7.91
CA SER A 121 -3.21 1.49 -8.28
C SER A 121 -3.93 2.63 -9.00
N THR A 122 -3.61 3.87 -8.64
CA THR A 122 -4.16 5.11 -9.22
C THR A 122 -3.38 5.58 -10.45
N THR A 123 -2.16 5.07 -10.62
CA THR A 123 -1.22 5.46 -11.68
C THR A 123 -1.61 4.96 -13.09
N MET A 124 -0.75 5.23 -14.08
CA MET A 124 -0.86 4.68 -15.44
C MET A 124 -0.96 3.15 -15.51
N PHE A 125 -0.56 2.42 -14.45
CA PHE A 125 -0.69 0.96 -14.38
C PHE A 125 -2.08 0.48 -13.94
N ARG A 126 -3.03 1.39 -13.65
CA ARG A 126 -4.42 1.05 -13.35
C ARG A 126 -5.03 0.11 -14.37
N ALA A 127 -4.82 0.39 -15.66
CA ALA A 127 -5.34 -0.44 -16.75
C ALA A 127 -4.76 -1.87 -16.76
N TYR A 128 -3.55 -2.08 -16.22
CA TYR A 128 -3.01 -3.43 -16.02
C TYR A 128 -3.67 -4.10 -14.81
N TYR A 129 -3.78 -3.37 -13.69
CA TYR A 129 -4.38 -3.87 -12.44
C TYR A 129 -5.84 -4.33 -12.65
N ASP A 130 -6.65 -3.53 -13.34
CA ASP A 130 -8.06 -3.84 -13.61
C ASP A 130 -8.26 -5.07 -14.50
N ARG A 131 -7.24 -5.43 -15.30
CA ARG A 131 -7.25 -6.62 -16.17
C ARG A 131 -6.73 -7.87 -15.47
N LEU A 132 -6.28 -7.78 -14.22
CA LEU A 132 -5.80 -8.95 -13.49
C LEU A 132 -6.93 -9.99 -13.34
N PRO A 133 -6.62 -11.28 -13.52
CA PRO A 133 -7.59 -12.35 -13.33
C PRO A 133 -8.09 -12.41 -11.89
N ALA A 134 -9.12 -13.22 -11.65
CA ALA A 134 -9.67 -13.45 -10.31
C ALA A 134 -8.60 -13.98 -9.34
N ASP A 135 -7.66 -14.81 -9.79
CA ASP A 135 -6.43 -15.16 -9.06
C ASP A 135 -5.22 -14.46 -9.72
N PRO A 136 -4.70 -13.36 -9.15
CA PRO A 136 -3.59 -12.60 -9.72
C PRO A 136 -2.28 -13.40 -9.81
N LEU A 137 -2.18 -14.51 -9.08
CA LEU A 137 -1.01 -15.38 -9.02
C LEU A 137 -1.18 -16.68 -9.83
N ALA A 138 -2.29 -16.85 -10.55
CA ALA A 138 -2.50 -18.00 -11.44
C ALA A 138 -1.41 -18.09 -12.52
N ASP A 139 -1.21 -19.29 -13.08
CA ASP A 139 -0.27 -19.51 -14.17
C ASP A 139 -0.63 -18.66 -15.40
N GLY A 140 0.39 -18.24 -16.15
CA GLY A 140 0.25 -17.45 -17.37
C GLY A 140 1.61 -17.02 -17.94
N ASP A 141 1.57 -16.31 -19.06
CA ASP A 141 2.78 -15.93 -19.81
C ASP A 141 3.45 -14.63 -19.30
N ASP A 142 2.86 -13.99 -18.28
CA ASP A 142 3.39 -12.74 -17.73
C ASP A 142 4.59 -13.01 -16.82
N PRO A 143 5.80 -12.52 -17.14
CA PRO A 143 7.01 -12.75 -16.34
C PRO A 143 6.88 -12.21 -14.90
N ALA A 144 5.96 -11.26 -14.66
CA ALA A 144 5.68 -10.74 -13.33
C ALA A 144 5.13 -11.80 -12.36
N ILE A 145 4.50 -12.87 -12.86
CA ILE A 145 3.88 -13.93 -12.04
C ILE A 145 4.92 -14.60 -11.14
N ALA A 146 6.11 -14.90 -11.67
CA ALA A 146 7.15 -15.58 -10.90
C ALA A 146 7.63 -14.72 -9.71
N LEU A 147 7.85 -13.43 -9.94
CA LEU A 147 8.25 -12.47 -8.90
C LEU A 147 7.12 -12.25 -7.87
N ALA A 148 5.88 -12.12 -8.33
CA ALA A 148 4.72 -11.95 -7.45
C ALA A 148 4.51 -13.18 -6.55
N ARG A 149 4.68 -14.39 -7.08
CA ARG A 149 4.63 -15.64 -6.30
C ARG A 149 5.73 -15.73 -5.26
N ALA A 150 6.96 -15.32 -5.60
CA ALA A 150 8.05 -15.26 -4.63
C ALA A 150 7.73 -14.26 -3.50
N GLY A 151 7.22 -13.08 -3.86
CA GLY A 151 6.75 -12.08 -2.90
C GLY A 151 5.60 -12.60 -2.04
N TRP A 152 4.66 -13.36 -2.61
CA TRP A 152 3.57 -14.00 -1.86
C TRP A 152 4.09 -14.96 -0.80
N GLN A 153 5.03 -15.85 -1.14
CA GLN A 153 5.60 -16.77 -0.16
C GLN A 153 6.27 -16.03 1.01
N ARG A 154 6.97 -14.93 0.72
CA ARG A 154 7.56 -14.06 1.76
C ARG A 154 6.49 -13.34 2.57
N ALA A 155 5.42 -12.87 1.94
CA ALA A 155 4.31 -12.21 2.62
C ALA A 155 3.60 -13.16 3.59
N GLN A 156 3.43 -14.44 3.22
CA GLN A 156 2.72 -15.42 4.06
C GLN A 156 3.61 -16.03 5.15
N GLY A 157 4.87 -16.35 4.84
CA GLY A 157 5.77 -17.08 5.76
C GLY A 157 6.88 -16.26 6.40
N GLY A 158 7.08 -15.01 5.97
CA GLY A 158 8.17 -14.15 6.43
C GLY A 158 7.85 -13.31 7.67
N PRO A 159 8.81 -12.50 8.13
CA PRO A 159 8.66 -11.68 9.34
C PRO A 159 7.56 -10.61 9.21
N TRP A 160 7.18 -10.23 7.99
CA TRP A 160 6.14 -9.23 7.74
C TRP A 160 4.72 -9.82 7.66
N SER A 161 4.57 -11.15 7.76
CA SER A 161 3.27 -11.83 7.64
C SER A 161 2.23 -11.34 8.65
N ALA A 162 2.60 -11.30 9.93
CA ALA A 162 1.70 -10.84 10.99
C ALA A 162 1.25 -9.37 10.82
N PRO A 163 2.17 -8.38 10.69
CA PRO A 163 1.74 -6.99 10.55
C PRO A 163 0.97 -6.71 9.25
N LEU A 164 1.30 -7.38 8.14
CA LEU A 164 0.55 -7.24 6.88
C LEU A 164 -0.89 -7.75 7.03
N ARG A 165 -1.04 -8.96 7.55
CA ARG A 165 -2.35 -9.57 7.76
C ARG A 165 -3.21 -8.73 8.69
N GLU A 166 -2.65 -8.26 9.82
CA GLU A 166 -3.37 -7.39 10.75
C GLU A 166 -3.80 -6.07 10.09
N ALA A 167 -2.93 -5.45 9.27
CA ALA A 167 -3.27 -4.21 8.58
C ALA A 167 -4.41 -4.38 7.57
N LEU A 168 -4.39 -5.47 6.78
CA LEU A 168 -5.45 -5.81 5.83
C LEU A 168 -6.77 -6.11 6.56
N GLU A 169 -6.74 -6.92 7.62
CA GLU A 169 -7.92 -7.25 8.45
C GLU A 169 -8.54 -5.98 9.07
N ARG A 170 -7.71 -5.08 9.61
CA ARG A 170 -8.16 -3.80 10.17
C ARG A 170 -8.72 -2.85 9.11
N THR A 171 -8.13 -2.82 7.92
CA THR A 171 -8.65 -2.04 6.79
C THR A 171 -10.06 -2.50 6.43
N ALA A 172 -10.28 -3.83 6.35
CA ALA A 172 -11.60 -4.39 6.10
C ALA A 172 -12.59 -4.08 7.23
N LEU A 173 -12.16 -4.09 8.50
CA LEU A 173 -13.01 -3.67 9.63
C LEU A 173 -13.47 -2.21 9.49
N ILE A 174 -12.59 -1.30 9.08
CA ILE A 174 -12.93 0.11 8.82
C ILE A 174 -13.93 0.21 7.68
N ALA A 175 -13.70 -0.47 6.55
CA ALA A 175 -14.63 -0.50 5.43
C ALA A 175 -16.03 -0.98 5.86
N ARG A 176 -16.10 -2.02 6.68
CA ARG A 176 -17.37 -2.53 7.22
C ARG A 176 -18.08 -1.52 8.11
N ALA A 177 -17.35 -0.73 8.89
CA ALA A 177 -17.91 0.31 9.76
C ALA A 177 -18.47 1.51 8.96
N LEU A 178 -17.95 1.76 7.76
CA LEU A 178 -18.38 2.88 6.90
C LEU A 178 -19.56 2.55 5.97
N ARG A 179 -20.05 1.31 5.97
CA ARG A 179 -21.16 0.90 5.10
C ARG A 179 -22.42 1.74 5.32
N GLY A 180 -23.01 2.19 4.22
CA GLY A 180 -24.22 3.01 4.22
C GLY A 180 -23.99 4.47 4.65
N ALA A 181 -22.75 4.83 5.01
CA ALA A 181 -22.37 6.20 5.36
C ALA A 181 -21.54 6.89 4.26
N THR A 182 -21.07 6.14 3.26
CA THR A 182 -20.24 6.65 2.16
C THR A 182 -21.09 7.15 0.99
N THR A 183 -20.60 8.19 0.32
CA THR A 183 -21.11 8.61 -0.99
C THR A 183 -20.56 7.71 -2.10
N ASP A 184 -21.18 7.69 -3.27
CA ASP A 184 -20.75 6.88 -4.42
C ASP A 184 -19.34 7.23 -4.89
N ASP A 185 -18.92 8.49 -4.71
CA ASP A 185 -17.58 8.98 -5.08
C ASP A 185 -16.47 8.60 -4.07
N SER A 186 -16.81 7.95 -2.96
CA SER A 186 -15.84 7.57 -1.93
C SER A 186 -15.08 6.31 -2.32
N LEU A 187 -13.76 6.27 -2.10
CA LEU A 187 -12.96 5.03 -2.22
C LEU A 187 -13.50 3.90 -1.32
N TRP A 188 -14.16 4.24 -0.21
CA TRP A 188 -14.80 3.29 0.71
C TRP A 188 -16.15 2.75 0.20
N HIS A 189 -16.69 3.30 -0.89
CA HIS A 189 -17.97 2.86 -1.44
C HIS A 189 -17.86 1.48 -2.10
N GLY A 190 -18.92 0.68 -2.00
CA GLY A 190 -19.03 -0.60 -2.71
C GLY A 190 -18.04 -1.70 -2.27
N GLN A 191 -17.29 -1.51 -1.18
CA GLN A 191 -16.30 -2.49 -0.73
C GLN A 191 -16.98 -3.79 -0.27
N PRO A 192 -16.53 -4.96 -0.75
CA PRO A 192 -17.12 -6.26 -0.41
C PRO A 192 -17.18 -6.53 1.09
N THR A 193 -18.23 -7.25 1.49
CA THR A 193 -18.22 -7.93 2.78
C THR A 193 -17.30 -9.14 2.65
N ALA A 194 -16.09 -9.08 3.24
CA ALA A 194 -15.34 -10.30 3.52
C ALA A 194 -16.27 -11.31 4.23
N ARG A 195 -16.27 -12.56 3.77
CA ARG A 195 -17.11 -13.64 4.31
C ARG A 195 -16.68 -14.03 5.72
#